data_AF-A0A399NUH8-F1
#
_entry.id   AF-A0A399NUH8-F1
#
_cell.length_a   1.000
_cell.length_b   1.000
_cell.length_c   1.000
_cell.angle_alpha   90.00
_cell.angle_beta   90.00
_cell.angle_gamma   90.00
#
_symmetry.space_group_name_H-M   'P 1'
#
loop_
_entity.id
_entity.type
_entity.pdbx_description
1 polymer ?
#
loop_
_entity_poly.entity_id
_entity_poly.type
_entity_poly.pdbx_seq_one_letter_code
_entity_poly.pdbx_strand_id
1 'polypeptide(L)'
;DDQAETVLLGLARGSGAASLHGMAGSTPARAADAVYLRPLLGIRAAVTRAACADQGLDPWQDPHNVDTAYARVRVRHDVLPVLERELGPGIAEALARTADQLREDDDALEHFAAEMIEEIADHAEA
;
A
#
# COMPACT_ATOMS: atom_id res chain seq x y z
N ASP A 1 0.41 3.05 -8.22
CA ASP A 1 0.70 4.41 -7.73
C ASP A 1 0.52 4.49 -6.21
N ASP A 2 -0.69 4.26 -5.69
CA ASP A 2 -0.98 4.35 -4.25
C ASP A 2 -0.08 3.48 -3.35
N GLN A 3 0.30 2.28 -3.82
CA GLN A 3 1.26 1.42 -3.11
C GLN A 3 2.63 2.08 -3.02
N ALA A 4 3.19 2.52 -4.15
CA ALA A 4 4.47 3.20 -4.19
C ALA A 4 4.48 4.47 -3.31
N GLU A 5 3.42 5.26 -3.34
CA GLU A 5 3.26 6.42 -2.45
C GLU A 5 3.28 6.01 -0.98
N THR A 6 2.60 4.91 -0.63
CA THR A 6 2.54 4.40 0.74
C THR A 6 3.90 3.90 1.19
N VAL A 7 4.64 3.20 0.34
CA VAL A 7 6.02 2.74 0.62
C VAL A 7 6.94 3.93 0.88
N LEU A 8 6.94 4.93 0.00
CA LEU A 8 7.79 6.12 0.15
C LEU A 8 7.45 6.92 1.42
N LEU A 9 6.16 7.06 1.74
CA LEU A 9 5.73 7.67 2.99
C LEU A 9 6.10 6.82 4.22
N GLY A 10 6.09 5.50 4.10
CA GLY A 10 6.55 4.57 5.13
C GLY A 10 8.05 4.73 5.40
N LEU A 11 8.87 4.72 4.34
CA LEU A 11 10.31 4.95 4.41
C LEU A 11 10.64 6.28 5.11
N ALA A 12 9.95 7.35 4.75
CA ALA A 12 10.19 8.68 5.31
C ALA A 12 9.89 8.77 6.83
N ARG A 13 9.01 7.93 7.36
CA ARG A 13 8.69 7.90 8.80
C ARG A 13 9.67 7.09 9.62
N GLY A 14 10.54 6.29 8.99
CA GLY A 14 11.47 5.40 9.67
C GLY A 14 10.72 4.29 10.41
N SER A 15 10.46 3.19 9.72
CA SER A 15 9.72 2.08 10.30
C SER A 15 10.08 0.76 9.61
N GLY A 16 9.96 -0.35 10.35
CA GLY A 16 10.33 -1.69 9.91
C GLY A 16 9.49 -2.22 8.75
N ALA A 17 9.64 -3.52 8.45
CA ALA A 17 8.98 -4.20 7.32
C ALA A 17 7.47 -3.93 7.22
N ALA A 18 6.76 -3.93 8.36
CA ALA A 18 5.34 -3.61 8.48
C ALA A 18 4.93 -2.20 7.99
N SER A 19 5.87 -1.28 7.75
CA SER A 19 5.55 0.02 7.15
C SER A 19 5.79 0.10 5.65
N LEU A 20 6.54 -0.87 5.14
CA LEU A 20 7.00 -0.95 3.76
C LEU A 20 6.19 -1.94 2.94
N HIS A 21 5.44 -2.84 3.60
CA HIS A 21 4.55 -3.78 2.91
C HIS A 21 3.34 -3.11 2.21
N GLY A 22 3.15 -1.80 2.38
CA GLY A 22 2.11 -1.03 1.69
C GLY A 22 0.70 -1.24 2.28
N MET A 23 -0.33 -1.11 1.45
CA MET A 23 -1.74 -1.36 1.82
C MET A 23 -2.15 -2.80 1.51
N ALA A 24 -2.96 -3.43 2.38
CA ALA A 24 -3.55 -4.73 2.13
C ALA A 24 -4.87 -4.62 1.32
N GLY A 25 -5.18 -5.64 0.53
CA GLY A 25 -6.44 -5.72 -0.22
C GLY A 25 -7.69 -5.75 0.67
N SER A 26 -7.56 -6.29 1.88
CA SER A 26 -8.57 -6.25 2.92
C SER A 26 -7.93 -5.90 4.27
N THR A 27 -8.62 -5.13 5.10
CA THR A 27 -8.17 -4.83 6.48
C THR A 27 -9.38 -4.72 7.41
N PRO A 28 -9.34 -5.28 8.64
CA PRO A 28 -10.37 -5.06 9.63
C PRO A 28 -10.60 -3.57 9.91
N ALA A 29 -11.86 -3.18 10.08
CA ALA A 29 -12.21 -1.82 10.46
C ALA A 29 -11.91 -1.61 11.95
N ARG A 30 -11.26 -0.49 12.29
CA ARG A 30 -10.85 -0.20 13.68
C ARG A 30 -12.02 0.06 14.63
N ALA A 31 -13.16 0.52 14.11
CA ALA A 31 -14.29 1.03 14.90
C ALA A 31 -15.60 0.27 14.67
N ALA A 32 -15.57 -0.84 13.93
CA ALA A 32 -16.74 -1.64 13.60
C ALA A 32 -16.36 -3.09 13.34
N ASP A 33 -17.29 -4.02 13.54
CA ASP A 33 -17.18 -5.40 13.07
C ASP A 33 -17.40 -5.43 11.54
N ALA A 34 -16.41 -4.93 10.81
CA ALA A 34 -16.45 -4.75 9.36
C ALA A 34 -15.05 -4.88 8.76
N VAL A 35 -14.99 -5.04 7.44
CA VAL A 35 -13.74 -5.16 6.68
C VAL A 35 -13.71 -4.09 5.59
N TYR A 36 -12.62 -3.33 5.50
CA TYR A 36 -12.34 -2.46 4.38
C TYR A 36 -11.77 -3.27 3.22
N LEU A 37 -12.45 -3.25 2.07
CA LEU A 37 -11.99 -3.88 0.84
C LEU A 37 -11.44 -2.84 -0.13
N ARG A 38 -10.34 -3.18 -0.81
CA ARG A 38 -9.67 -2.35 -1.82
C ARG A 38 -9.56 -3.10 -3.15
N PRO A 39 -10.69 -3.40 -3.83
CA PRO A 39 -10.70 -4.24 -5.03
C PRO A 39 -9.90 -3.66 -6.20
N LEU A 40 -9.68 -2.34 -6.22
CA LEU A 40 -8.94 -1.66 -7.28
C LEU A 40 -7.45 -1.44 -6.93
N LEU A 41 -6.96 -1.98 -5.81
CA LEU A 41 -5.60 -1.69 -5.31
C LEU A 41 -4.49 -2.10 -6.28
N GLY A 42 -4.71 -3.16 -7.06
CA GLY A 42 -3.80 -3.62 -8.12
C GLY A 42 -4.01 -2.96 -9.48
N ILE A 43 -4.95 -2.02 -9.60
CA ILE A 43 -5.31 -1.38 -10.87
C ILE A 43 -4.71 0.02 -10.91
N ARG A 44 -3.97 0.32 -11.98
CA ARG A 44 -3.37 1.66 -12.16
C ARG A 44 -4.45 2.71 -12.38
N ALA A 45 -4.20 3.93 -11.88
CA ALA A 45 -5.15 5.03 -12.00
C ALA A 45 -5.43 5.43 -13.47
N ALA A 46 -4.48 5.19 -14.38
CA ALA A 46 -4.71 5.39 -15.82
C ALA A 46 -5.78 4.45 -16.38
N VAL A 47 -5.84 3.20 -15.89
CA VAL A 47 -6.81 2.20 -16.33
C VAL A 47 -8.20 2.55 -15.82
N THR A 48 -8.33 2.97 -14.56
CA THR A 48 -9.63 3.38 -14.01
C THR A 48 -10.18 4.63 -14.71
N ARG A 49 -9.32 5.62 -15.01
CA ARG A 49 -9.72 6.79 -15.81
C ARG A 49 -10.15 6.44 -17.23
N ALA A 50 -9.41 5.55 -17.90
CA ALA A 50 -9.80 5.06 -19.24
C ALA A 50 -11.15 4.36 -19.19
N ALA A 51 -11.39 3.49 -18.19
CA ALA A 51 -12.67 2.81 -18.01
C ALA A 51 -13.84 3.78 -17.76
N CYS A 52 -13.61 4.89 -17.05
CA CYS A 52 -14.62 5.94 -16.91
C CYS A 52 -14.92 6.61 -18.25
N ALA A 53 -13.89 6.97 -19.02
CA ALA A 53 -14.04 7.60 -20.32
C ALA A 53 -14.78 6.70 -21.33
N ASP A 54 -14.41 5.42 -21.39
CA ASP A 54 -15.04 4.41 -22.26
C ASP A 54 -16.53 4.22 -21.94
N GLN A 55 -16.92 4.44 -20.69
CA GLN A 55 -18.31 4.36 -20.22
C GLN A 55 -19.05 5.71 -20.25
N GLY A 56 -18.39 6.80 -20.67
CA GLY A 56 -18.97 8.14 -20.67
C GLY A 56 -19.26 8.68 -19.25
N LEU A 57 -18.53 8.21 -18.25
CA LEU A 57 -18.64 8.68 -16.86
C LEU A 57 -17.75 9.91 -16.66
N ASP A 58 -18.31 10.96 -16.08
CA ASP A 58 -17.56 12.15 -15.63
C ASP A 58 -17.31 12.06 -14.11
N PRO A 59 -16.13 11.60 -13.68
CA PRO A 59 -15.83 11.48 -12.26
C PRO A 59 -15.60 12.85 -11.63
N TRP A 60 -16.15 13.06 -10.43
CA TRP A 60 -15.85 14.25 -9.65
C TRP A 60 -14.36 14.36 -9.32
N GLN A 61 -13.77 15.52 -9.59
CA GLN A 61 -12.39 15.83 -9.26
C GLN A 61 -12.31 16.44 -7.86
N ASP A 62 -12.00 15.60 -6.87
CA ASP A 62 -11.81 16.05 -5.49
C ASP A 62 -10.65 17.07 -5.41
N PRO A 63 -10.87 18.28 -4.88
CA PRO A 63 -9.82 19.29 -4.69
C PRO A 63 -8.61 18.81 -3.89
N HIS A 64 -8.78 17.86 -2.97
CA HIS A 64 -7.69 17.31 -2.18
C HIS A 64 -6.68 16.52 -3.02
N ASN A 65 -7.05 16.07 -4.23
CA ASN A 65 -6.13 15.35 -5.11
C ASN A 65 -4.97 16.23 -5.62
N VAL A 66 -5.10 17.56 -5.55
CA VAL A 66 -4.09 18.52 -6.00
C VAL A 66 -3.54 19.40 -4.88
N ASP A 67 -4.05 19.24 -3.65
CA ASP A 67 -3.62 20.05 -2.52
C ASP A 67 -2.27 19.54 -1.96
N THR A 68 -1.22 20.32 -2.19
CA THR A 68 0.14 20.01 -1.79
C THR A 68 0.37 20.09 -0.27
N ALA A 69 -0.61 20.51 0.53
CA ALA A 69 -0.57 20.35 1.98
C ALA A 69 -0.47 18.88 2.38
N TYR A 70 -1.07 17.97 1.59
CA TYR A 70 -1.03 16.54 1.84
C TYR A 70 0.27 15.90 1.32
N ALA A 71 0.98 15.19 2.21
CA ALA A 71 2.25 14.55 1.86
C ALA A 71 2.14 13.55 0.70
N ARG A 72 0.99 12.85 0.60
CA ARG A 72 0.72 11.90 -0.48
C ARG A 72 0.63 12.59 -1.85
N VAL A 73 0.04 13.78 -1.92
CA VAL A 73 0.00 14.60 -3.15
C VAL A 73 1.41 15.00 -3.56
N ARG A 74 2.24 15.47 -2.63
CA ARG A 74 3.66 15.80 -2.91
C ARG A 74 4.46 14.58 -3.39
N VAL A 75 4.23 13.41 -2.81
CA VAL A 75 4.90 12.18 -3.27
C VAL A 75 4.50 11.86 -4.71
N ARG A 76 3.21 11.96 -5.04
CA ARG A 76 2.68 11.70 -6.38
C ARG A 76 3.18 12.70 -7.43
N HIS A 77 3.20 13.99 -7.11
CA HIS A 77 3.47 15.05 -8.09
C HIS A 77 4.93 15.48 -8.14
N ASP A 78 5.68 15.36 -7.04
CA ASP A 78 7.04 15.88 -6.95
C ASP A 78 8.08 14.75 -6.85
N VAL A 79 7.81 13.71 -6.05
CA VAL A 79 8.82 12.67 -5.74
C VAL A 79 8.85 11.56 -6.79
N LEU A 80 7.72 10.90 -7.05
CA LEU A 80 7.65 9.79 -8.01
C LEU A 80 8.13 10.20 -9.41
N PRO A 81 7.75 11.37 -9.96
CA PRO A 81 8.23 11.80 -11.28
C PRO A 81 9.74 12.03 -11.32
N VAL A 82 10.34 12.51 -10.23
CA VAL A 82 11.80 12.64 -10.13
C VAL A 82 12.45 11.26 -10.12
N LEU A 83 11.93 10.32 -9.32
CA LEU A 83 12.46 8.95 -9.29
C LEU A 83 12.36 8.27 -10.66
N GLU A 84 11.24 8.40 -11.36
CA GLU A 84 11.09 7.87 -12.72
C GLU A 84 12.07 8.49 -13.71
N ARG A 85 12.27 9.82 -13.62
CA ARG A 85 13.18 10.52 -14.52
C ARG A 85 14.64 10.12 -14.29
N GLU A 86 15.08 10.00 -13.05
CA GLU A 86 16.49 9.77 -12.70
C GLU A 86 16.87 8.28 -12.69
N LEU A 87 15.96 7.40 -12.27
CA LEU A 87 16.22 5.94 -12.14
C LEU A 87 15.64 5.12 -13.27
N GLY A 88 14.75 5.71 -14.08
CA GLY A 88 14.09 5.07 -15.21
C GLY A 88 12.62 4.73 -14.93
N PRO A 89 11.87 4.41 -16.00
CA PRO A 89 10.45 4.11 -15.91
C PRO A 89 10.20 2.82 -15.12
N GLY A 90 9.05 2.73 -14.44
CA GLY A 90 8.61 1.52 -13.75
C GLY A 90 8.97 1.45 -12.26
N ILE A 91 9.48 2.55 -11.68
CA ILE A 91 9.83 2.59 -10.25
C ILE A 91 8.60 2.40 -9.36
N ALA A 92 7.44 2.92 -9.76
CA ALA A 92 6.20 2.77 -9.00
C ALA A 92 5.77 1.29 -8.93
N GLU A 93 5.84 0.58 -10.06
CA GLU A 93 5.57 -0.86 -10.12
C GLU A 93 6.62 -1.66 -9.35
N ALA A 94 7.90 -1.27 -9.40
CA ALA A 94 8.95 -1.91 -8.62
C ALA A 94 8.70 -1.78 -7.11
N LEU A 95 8.37 -0.57 -6.64
CA LEU A 95 8.02 -0.32 -5.24
C LEU A 95 6.77 -1.09 -4.81
N ALA A 96 5.76 -1.19 -5.68
CA ALA A 96 4.56 -1.98 -5.40
C ALA A 96 4.91 -3.47 -5.24
N ARG A 97 5.72 -4.06 -6.15
CA ARG A 97 6.17 -5.45 -6.02
C ARG A 97 7.00 -5.69 -4.76
N THR A 98 7.87 -4.75 -4.40
CA THR A 98 8.61 -4.83 -3.14
C THR A 98 7.67 -4.81 -1.93
N ALA A 99 6.62 -4.00 -1.97
CA ALA A 99 5.61 -3.96 -0.92
C ALA A 99 4.87 -5.31 -0.80
N ASP A 100 4.50 -5.92 -1.93
CA ASP A 100 3.85 -7.22 -1.96
C ASP A 100 4.76 -8.32 -1.38
N GLN A 101 6.04 -8.37 -1.79
CA GLN A 101 7.00 -9.34 -1.22
C GLN A 101 7.19 -9.15 0.29
N LEU A 102 7.33 -7.90 0.74
CA LEU A 102 7.46 -7.61 2.16
C LEU A 102 6.20 -7.97 2.95
N ARG A 103 5.02 -7.95 2.32
CA ARG A 103 3.79 -8.42 2.95
C ARG A 103 3.81 -9.93 3.13
N GLU A 104 4.17 -10.67 2.08
CA GLU A 104 4.30 -12.13 2.16
C GLU A 104 5.30 -12.55 3.24
N ASP A 105 6.44 -11.85 3.30
CA ASP A 105 7.47 -12.10 4.32
C ASP A 105 6.95 -11.81 5.75
N ASP A 106 6.26 -10.68 5.94
CA ASP A 106 5.68 -10.27 7.23
C ASP A 106 4.57 -11.24 7.69
N ASP A 107 3.69 -11.65 6.78
CA ASP A 107 2.62 -12.63 7.04
C ASP A 107 3.21 -14.00 7.44
N ALA A 108 4.28 -14.44 6.77
CA ALA A 108 4.96 -15.69 7.10
C ALA A 108 5.66 -15.63 8.46
N LEU A 109 6.32 -14.51 8.78
CA LEU A 109 6.96 -14.30 10.07
C LEU A 109 5.94 -14.28 11.21
N GLU A 110 4.82 -13.61 11.03
CA GLU A 110 3.73 -13.57 12.01
C GLU A 110 3.14 -14.97 12.25
N HIS A 111 2.97 -15.76 11.18
CA HIS A 111 2.50 -17.14 11.28
C HIS A 111 3.45 -18.02 12.11
N PHE A 112 4.75 -18.01 11.79
CA PHE A 112 5.74 -18.78 12.56
C PHE A 112 5.86 -18.30 14.01
N ALA A 113 5.74 -16.99 14.25
CA ALA A 113 5.73 -16.43 15.60
C ALA A 113 4.54 -16.97 16.41
N ALA A 114 3.35 -17.03 15.82
CA ALA A 114 2.16 -17.57 16.46
C ALA A 114 2.31 -19.07 16.80
N GLU A 115 2.80 -19.89 15.86
CA GLU A 115 3.04 -21.32 16.11
C GLU A 115 4.03 -21.55 17.26
N MET A 116 5.14 -20.79 17.30
CA MET A 116 6.11 -20.89 18.40
C MET A 116 5.54 -20.47 19.75
N ILE A 117 4.66 -19.46 19.77
CA ILE A 117 3.99 -19.02 21.01
C ILE A 117 3.10 -20.14 21.55
N GLU A 118 2.34 -20.81 20.69
CA GLU A 118 1.49 -21.95 21.07
C GLU A 118 2.35 -23.11 21.63
N GLU A 119 3.44 -23.48 20.94
CA GLU A 119 4.32 -24.57 21.40
C GLU A 119 4.94 -24.30 22.77
N ILE A 120 5.39 -23.06 23.02
CA ILE A 120 5.98 -22.67 24.31
C ILE A 120 4.92 -22.66 25.42
N ALA A 121 3.70 -22.21 25.13
CA ALA A 121 2.60 -22.18 26.09
C ALA A 121 2.21 -23.60 26.53
N ASP A 122 2.06 -24.52 25.58
CA ASP A 122 1.74 -25.93 25.86
C ASP A 122 2.81 -26.61 26.74
N HIS A 123 4.09 -26.31 26.49
CA HIS A 123 5.19 -26.87 27.29
C HIS A 123 5.28 -26.29 28.72
N ALA A 124 4.78 -25.08 28.94
CA ALA A 124 4.75 -24.45 30.26
C ALA A 124 3.60 -24.96 31.14
N GLU A 125 2.56 -25.54 30.54
CA GLU A 125 1.40 -26.13 31.23
C GLU A 125 1.58 -27.63 31.56
N ALA A 126 2.59 -28.29 30.98
CA ALA A 126 2.93 -29.70 31.19
C ALA A 126 3.90 -29.95 32.37
#